data_AF-A0A349B2C2-F1
#
_entry.id   AF-A0A349B2C2-F1
#
_cell.length_a   1.000
_cell.length_b   1.000
_cell.length_c   1.000
_cell.angle_alpha   90.00
_cell.angle_beta   90.00
_cell.angle_gamma   90.00
#
_symmetry.space_group_name_H-M   'P 1'
#
loop_
_entity.id
_entity.type
_entity.pdbx_description
1 polymer ?
#
loop_
_entity_poly.entity_id
_entity_poly.type
_entity_poly.pdbx_seq_one_letter_code
_entity_poly.pdbx_strand_id
1 'polypeptide(L)'
;GLQLVPDPSIRHRHDPLPGHDCCYRAAWHGHGHLDAYRVYRDDVGPALRISCSLKSIARFVGLAPLEVDRERIHDLSREALHAYAASDARLARVLAERRWATAARRIDQVPQALAG
;
A
#
# COMPACT_ATOMS: atom_id res chain seq x y z
N GLY A 1 14.88 -7.10 -12.21
CA GLY A 1 13.75 -6.29 -12.67
C GLY A 1 12.51 -6.58 -11.85
N LEU A 2 11.35 -6.05 -12.26
CA LEU A 2 10.04 -6.36 -11.69
C LEU A 2 9.66 -7.82 -11.99
N GLN A 3 9.18 -8.53 -10.97
CA GLN A 3 8.58 -9.84 -11.07
C GLN A 3 7.14 -9.77 -10.56
N LEU A 4 6.20 -10.33 -11.31
CA LEU A 4 4.79 -10.42 -10.96
C LEU A 4 4.35 -11.88 -11.02
N VAL A 5 3.68 -12.36 -9.98
CA VAL A 5 3.12 -13.72 -9.91
C VAL A 5 1.63 -13.61 -9.62
N PRO A 6 0.75 -14.16 -10.49
CA PRO A 6 -0.69 -14.15 -10.24
C PRO A 6 -1.01 -14.92 -8.95
N ASP A 7 -1.88 -14.36 -8.11
CA ASP A 7 -2.36 -14.98 -6.88
C ASP A 7 -3.89 -14.78 -6.74
N PRO A 8 -4.68 -15.78 -7.17
CA PRO A 8 -6.14 -15.77 -7.04
C PRO A 8 -6.65 -15.79 -5.60
N SER A 9 -5.80 -16.06 -4.61
CA SER A 9 -6.19 -16.03 -3.19
C SER A 9 -6.27 -14.61 -2.63
N ILE A 10 -5.62 -13.64 -3.28
CA ILE A 10 -5.69 -12.23 -2.89
C ILE A 10 -7.06 -11.68 -3.31
N ARG A 11 -7.88 -11.32 -2.32
CA ARG A 11 -9.17 -10.68 -2.55
C ARG A 11 -9.02 -9.17 -2.57
N HIS A 12 -9.50 -8.54 -3.63
CA HIS A 12 -9.60 -7.08 -3.74
C HIS A 12 -11.06 -6.64 -3.79
N ARG A 13 -11.33 -5.36 -3.48
CA ARG A 13 -12.72 -4.82 -3.54
C ARG A 13 -13.19 -4.60 -4.97
N HIS A 14 -12.24 -4.27 -5.84
CA HIS A 14 -12.49 -3.96 -7.24
C HIS A 14 -12.22 -5.20 -8.08
N ASP A 15 -12.95 -5.32 -9.18
CA ASP A 15 -12.68 -6.33 -10.19
C ASP A 15 -11.24 -6.20 -10.70
N PRO A 16 -10.62 -7.30 -11.18
CA PRO A 16 -9.33 -7.24 -11.85
C PRO A 16 -9.30 -6.17 -12.95
N LEU A 17 -8.11 -5.62 -13.19
CA LEU A 17 -7.90 -4.70 -14.32
C LEU A 17 -8.21 -5.40 -15.65
N PRO A 18 -8.68 -4.68 -16.70
CA PRO A 18 -8.92 -5.28 -18.01
C PRO A 18 -7.69 -6.07 -18.50
N GLY A 19 -7.90 -7.34 -18.89
CA GLY A 19 -6.83 -8.24 -19.33
C GLY A 19 -6.13 -9.02 -18.21
N HIS A 20 -6.60 -8.91 -16.96
CA HIS A 20 -6.06 -9.64 -15.82
C HIS A 20 -7.14 -10.47 -15.14
N ASP A 21 -6.81 -11.69 -14.72
CA ASP A 21 -7.79 -12.59 -14.07
C ASP A 21 -7.80 -12.47 -12.54
N CYS A 22 -6.71 -11.96 -11.96
CA CYS A 22 -6.54 -11.87 -10.51
C CYS A 22 -5.53 -10.81 -10.09
N CYS A 23 -5.32 -10.68 -8.78
CA CYS A 23 -4.26 -9.87 -8.21
C CYS A 23 -2.89 -10.55 -8.34
N TYR A 24 -1.83 -9.80 -8.09
CA TYR A 24 -0.46 -10.27 -8.22
C TYR A 24 0.31 -10.07 -6.92
N ARG A 25 1.27 -10.96 -6.69
CA ARG A 25 2.42 -10.73 -5.81
C ARG A 25 3.54 -10.10 -6.61
N ALA A 26 4.32 -9.24 -5.96
CA ALA A 26 5.39 -8.53 -6.63
C ALA A 26 6.73 -8.64 -5.89
N ALA A 27 7.81 -8.60 -6.67
CA ALA A 27 9.16 -8.37 -6.17
C ALA A 27 9.93 -7.50 -7.16
N TRP A 28 10.90 -6.74 -6.67
CA TRP A 28 11.78 -5.90 -7.48
C TRP A 28 13.23 -6.21 -7.11
N HIS A 29 13.94 -6.92 -8.01
CA HIS A 29 15.27 -7.43 -7.71
C HIS A 29 15.28 -8.21 -6.37
N GLY A 30 16.15 -7.84 -5.42
CA GLY A 30 16.22 -8.48 -4.10
C GLY A 30 15.17 -7.99 -3.09
N HIS A 31 14.22 -7.15 -3.49
CA HIS A 31 13.23 -6.57 -2.60
C HIS A 31 11.85 -7.20 -2.80
N GLY A 32 11.30 -7.78 -1.72
CA GLY A 32 9.91 -8.22 -1.69
C GLY A 32 8.95 -7.04 -1.55
N HIS A 33 7.76 -7.17 -2.13
CA HIS A 33 6.72 -6.16 -1.98
C HIS A 33 5.96 -6.35 -0.65
N LEU A 34 5.60 -5.23 -0.01
CA LEU A 34 4.75 -5.19 1.16
C LEU A 34 3.62 -4.20 0.92
N ASP A 35 2.38 -4.70 0.94
CA ASP A 35 1.19 -3.87 0.91
C ASP A 35 0.65 -3.62 2.33
N ALA A 36 0.99 -2.45 2.89
CA ALA A 36 0.51 -2.05 4.21
C ALA A 36 -1.02 -1.86 4.26
N TYR A 37 -1.68 -1.51 3.15
CA TYR A 37 -3.13 -1.37 3.13
C TYR A 37 -3.83 -2.70 3.48
N ARG A 38 -3.32 -3.82 2.96
CA ARG A 38 -3.84 -5.15 3.30
C ARG A 38 -3.65 -5.50 4.78
N VAL A 39 -2.54 -5.11 5.38
CA VAL A 39 -2.27 -5.31 6.81
C VAL A 39 -3.34 -4.63 7.67
N TYR A 40 -3.67 -3.37 7.36
CA TYR A 40 -4.70 -2.63 8.11
C TYR A 40 -6.11 -3.07 7.74
N ARG A 41 -6.38 -3.44 6.49
CA ARG A 41 -7.71 -3.88 6.07
C ARG A 41 -8.09 -5.24 6.66
N ASP A 42 -7.17 -6.19 6.75
CA ASP A 42 -7.47 -7.53 7.29
C ASP A 42 -7.72 -7.51 8.82
N ASP A 43 -7.37 -6.41 9.50
CA ASP A 43 -7.39 -6.29 10.97
C ASP A 43 -8.29 -5.12 11.44
N VAL A 44 -7.92 -3.89 11.09
CA VAL A 44 -8.56 -2.63 11.56
C VAL A 44 -9.89 -2.36 10.86
N GLY A 45 -9.99 -2.64 9.55
CA GLY A 45 -11.19 -2.32 8.75
C GLY A 45 -12.49 -2.93 9.29
N PRO A 46 -12.55 -4.27 9.49
CA PRO A 46 -13.70 -4.95 10.07
C PRO A 46 -13.99 -4.56 11.53
N ALA A 47 -12.94 -4.33 12.32
CA ALA A 47 -13.06 -4.08 13.76
C ALA A 47 -13.52 -2.65 14.09
N LEU A 48 -13.10 -1.64 13.32
CA LEU A 48 -13.24 -0.23 13.70
C LEU A 48 -14.17 0.58 12.78
N ARG A 49 -14.69 -0.01 11.70
CA ARG A 49 -15.61 0.62 10.73
C ARG A 49 -15.12 1.97 10.16
N ILE A 50 -13.81 2.23 10.20
CA ILE A 50 -13.19 3.40 9.59
C ILE A 50 -12.78 3.09 8.14
N SER A 51 -12.73 4.11 7.29
CA SER A 51 -12.16 3.92 5.96
C SER A 51 -10.70 3.48 6.09
N CYS A 52 -10.29 2.40 5.41
CA CYS A 52 -8.89 1.99 5.36
C CYS A 52 -8.04 2.86 4.42
N SER A 53 -8.44 4.11 4.18
CA SER A 53 -7.60 5.06 3.44
C SER A 53 -6.37 5.43 4.27
N LEU A 54 -5.26 5.77 3.60
CA LEU A 54 -4.02 6.19 4.26
C LEU A 54 -4.26 7.32 5.27
N LYS A 55 -5.07 8.32 4.89
CA LYS A 55 -5.37 9.50 5.71
C LYS A 55 -6.23 9.18 6.92
N SER A 56 -7.22 8.29 6.77
CA SER A 56 -8.08 7.88 7.89
C SER A 56 -7.31 7.05 8.90
N ILE A 57 -6.52 6.08 8.44
CA ILE A 57 -5.69 5.26 9.33
C ILE A 57 -4.63 6.11 10.03
N ALA A 58 -3.95 7.01 9.30
CA ALA A 58 -2.96 7.93 9.88
C ALA A 58 -3.56 8.74 11.03
N ARG A 59 -4.72 9.39 10.81
CA ARG A 59 -5.42 10.15 11.86
C ARG A 59 -5.83 9.28 13.04
N PHE A 60 -6.36 8.09 12.77
CA PHE A 60 -6.77 7.16 13.82
C PHE A 60 -5.62 6.79 14.76
N VAL A 61 -4.41 6.65 14.23
CA VAL A 61 -3.21 6.33 15.03
C VAL A 61 -2.45 7.58 15.53
N GLY A 62 -3.08 8.75 15.48
CA GLY A 62 -2.53 10.01 16.01
C GLY A 62 -1.44 10.66 15.14
N LEU A 63 -1.41 10.37 13.84
CA LEU A 63 -0.55 11.05 12.87
C LEU A 63 -1.32 12.20 12.19
N ALA A 64 -0.61 13.24 11.79
CA ALA A 64 -1.16 14.39 11.07
C ALA A 64 -0.82 14.31 9.58
N PRO A 65 -1.69 13.72 8.74
CA PRO A 65 -1.43 13.67 7.31
C PRO A 65 -1.56 15.04 6.65
N LEU A 66 -0.71 15.31 5.64
CA LEU A 66 -0.92 16.47 4.76
C LEU A 66 -2.09 16.17 3.82
N GLU A 67 -3.06 17.07 3.69
CA GLU A 67 -4.19 16.91 2.78
C GLU A 67 -4.17 17.97 1.69
N VAL A 68 -4.64 17.56 0.52
CA VAL A 68 -4.80 18.41 -0.65
C VAL A 68 -6.19 18.17 -1.22
N ASP A 69 -6.74 19.17 -1.88
CA ASP A 69 -7.93 19.00 -2.69
C ASP A 69 -7.58 18.12 -3.90
N ARG A 70 -8.17 16.93 -3.97
CA ARG A 70 -7.89 15.95 -5.03
C ARG A 70 -8.42 16.39 -6.38
N GLU A 71 -9.49 17.17 -6.41
CA GLU A 71 -10.06 17.70 -7.65
C GLU A 71 -9.15 18.77 -8.26
N ARG A 72 -8.34 19.42 -7.41
CA ARG A 72 -7.42 20.50 -7.78
C ARG A 72 -5.95 20.15 -7.60
N ILE A 73 -5.62 18.86 -7.51
CA ILE A 73 -4.23 18.42 -7.31
C ILE A 73 -3.31 18.85 -8.47
N HIS A 74 -3.87 19.03 -9.66
CA HIS A 74 -3.17 19.52 -10.85
C HIS A 74 -2.84 21.02 -10.80
N ASP A 75 -3.52 21.80 -9.94
CA ASP A 75 -3.24 23.21 -9.71
C ASP A 75 -2.10 23.45 -8.71
N LEU A 76 -1.66 22.40 -8.00
CA LEU A 76 -0.62 22.53 -6.99
C LEU A 76 0.72 22.92 -7.61
N SER A 77 1.48 23.74 -6.90
CA SER A 77 2.89 23.93 -7.24
C SER A 77 3.66 22.61 -7.12
N ARG A 78 4.79 22.49 -7.82
CA ARG A 78 5.63 21.29 -7.74
C ARG A 78 6.13 21.04 -6.33
N GLU A 79 6.43 22.10 -5.58
CA GLU A 79 6.86 22.04 -4.19
C GLU A 79 5.75 21.47 -3.30
N ALA A 80 4.51 21.94 -3.47
CA ALA A 80 3.35 21.43 -2.75
C ALA A 80 3.08 19.95 -3.08
N LEU A 81 3.17 19.58 -4.36
CA LEU A 81 3.00 18.19 -4.80
C LEU A 81 4.09 17.26 -4.24
N HIS A 82 5.36 17.70 -4.25
CA HIS A 82 6.45 16.96 -3.64
C HIS A 82 6.28 16.80 -2.13
N ALA A 83 5.86 17.86 -1.42
CA ALA A 83 5.59 17.80 0.01
C ALA A 83 4.47 16.81 0.33
N TYR A 84 3.40 16.81 -0.47
CA TYR A 84 2.29 15.86 -0.37
C TYR A 84 2.74 14.41 -0.59
N ALA A 85 3.43 14.14 -1.70
CA ALA A 85 3.93 12.80 -2.02
C ALA A 85 4.90 12.28 -0.96
N ALA A 86 5.82 13.11 -0.49
CA ALA A 86 6.75 12.76 0.58
C ALA A 86 6.04 12.50 1.92
N SER A 87 4.96 13.25 2.21
CA SER A 87 4.11 13.01 3.38
C SER A 87 3.47 11.61 3.31
N ASP A 88 2.88 11.25 2.17
CA ASP A 88 2.26 9.93 1.98
C ASP A 88 3.26 8.78 2.07
N ALA A 89 4.43 8.92 1.44
CA ALA A 89 5.49 7.93 1.52
C ALA A 89 5.96 7.70 2.97
N ARG A 90 6.13 8.80 3.74
CA ARG A 90 6.48 8.70 5.17
C ARG A 90 5.39 8.01 5.99
N LEU A 91 4.12 8.36 5.76
CA LEU A 91 3.00 7.74 6.47
C LEU A 91 2.92 6.25 6.16
N ALA A 92 3.03 5.85 4.89
CA ALA A 92 3.03 4.45 4.50
C ALA A 92 4.12 3.65 5.23
N ARG A 93 5.34 4.19 5.29
CA ARG A 93 6.46 3.58 6.03
C ARG A 93 6.15 3.45 7.53
N VAL A 94 5.79 4.56 8.18
CA VAL A 94 5.53 4.59 9.63
C VAL A 94 4.39 3.63 10.01
N LEU A 95 3.33 3.57 9.20
CA LEU A 95 2.21 2.67 9.44
C LEU A 95 2.62 1.20 9.30
N ALA A 96 3.48 0.86 8.33
CA ALA A 96 4.04 -0.49 8.20
C ALA A 96 4.95 -0.84 9.40
N GLU A 97 5.84 0.06 9.80
CA GLU A 97 6.77 -0.10 10.92
C GLU A 97 6.02 -0.31 12.26
N ARG A 98 4.97 0.47 12.51
CA ARG A 98 4.12 0.34 13.72
C ARG A 98 3.42 -1.02 13.84
N ARG A 99 3.28 -1.74 12.74
CA ARG A 99 2.66 -3.07 12.67
C ARG A 99 3.66 -4.13 12.20
N TRP A 100 4.96 -3.89 12.36
CA TRP A 100 6.01 -4.70 11.72
C TRP A 100 5.88 -6.21 11.96
N ALA A 101 5.54 -6.63 13.19
CA ALA A 101 5.34 -8.04 13.50
C ALA A 101 4.32 -8.73 12.58
N THR A 102 3.24 -8.04 12.21
CA THR A 102 2.25 -8.53 11.25
C THR A 102 2.65 -8.24 9.82
N ALA A 103 3.22 -7.08 9.54
CA ALA A 103 3.61 -6.65 8.20
C ALA A 103 4.72 -7.52 7.60
N ALA A 104 5.74 -7.89 8.37
CA ALA A 104 6.84 -8.73 7.91
C ALA A 104 6.37 -10.10 7.39
N ARG A 105 5.31 -10.66 7.99
CA ARG A 105 4.69 -11.92 7.55
C ARG A 105 3.84 -11.78 6.28
N ARG A 106 3.60 -10.56 5.82
CA ARG A 106 2.81 -10.24 4.63
C ARG A 106 3.67 -9.73 3.47
N ILE A 107 5.00 -9.82 3.58
CA ILE A 107 5.90 -9.61 2.45
C ILE A 107 5.61 -10.68 1.40
N ASP A 108 5.38 -10.25 0.18
CA ASP A 108 5.07 -11.12 -0.94
C ASP A 108 6.19 -12.13 -1.17
N GLN A 109 5.80 -13.41 -1.20
CA GLN A 109 6.67 -14.49 -1.58
C GLN A 109 6.56 -14.68 -3.09
N VAL A 110 7.58 -14.22 -3.81
CA VAL A 110 7.74 -14.44 -5.24
C VAL A 110 8.91 -15.41 -5.40
N PRO A 111 8.74 -16.56 -6.08
CA PRO A 111 9.85 -17.44 -6.38
C PRO A 111 10.93 -16.65 -7.11
N GLN A 112 12.14 -16.61 -6.55
CA GLN A 112 13.28 -16.14 -7.33
C GLN A 112 13.41 -17.09 -8.51
N ALA A 113 13.31 -16.54 -9.73
CA ALA A 113 13.82 -17.25 -10.89
C ALA A 113 15.27 -17.64 -10.56
N LEU A 114 15.56 -18.95 -10.56
CA LEU A 114 16.92 -19.44 -10.42
C LEU A 114 17.78 -18.64 -11.39
N ALA A 115 18.75 -17.91 -10.86
CA ALA A 115 19.73 -17.23 -11.70
C ALA A 115 20.46 -18.33 -12.49
N GLY A 116 20.13 -18.44 -13.77
CA GLY A 116 20.90 -19.20 -14.75
C GLY A 116 22.15 -18.45 -15.16
#